data_AF-A0A7S3GA93-F1
#
_entry.id   AF-A0A7S3GA93-F1
#
_cell.length_a   1.000
_cell.length_b   1.000
_cell.length_c   1.000
_cell.angle_alpha   90.00
_cell.angle_beta   90.00
_cell.angle_gamma   90.00
#
_symmetry.space_group_name_H-M   'P 1'
#
loop_
_entity.id
_entity.type
_entity.pdbx_description
1 polymer ?
#
loop_
_entity_poly.entity_id
_entity_poly.type
_entity_poly.pdbx_seq_one_letter_code
_entity_poly.pdbx_strand_id
1 'polypeptide(L)'
;RRRHSFSLNGEVWTALQILKMSDDAVNPKAFPLADKALTKTIVDLVQQAVNYKQLKKGANEATKTLNRGQAEFIVMAADAEPLEILLHLPLLCEDKNVPYVFVRSKEVLGRACGVSRPVISCSVIT
;
A
#
# COMPACT_ATOMS: atom_id res chain seq x y z
N ARG A 1 -10.47 51.98 -25.13
CA ARG A 1 -11.14 50.66 -25.27
C ARG A 1 -10.50 49.70 -24.28
N ARG A 2 -11.34 49.00 -23.51
CA ARG A 2 -11.06 48.37 -22.21
C ARG A 2 -9.93 47.33 -22.28
N ARG A 3 -8.89 47.50 -21.45
CA ARG A 3 -8.00 46.39 -21.07
C ARG A 3 -8.76 45.56 -20.05
N HIS A 4 -9.27 44.41 -20.47
CA HIS A 4 -9.79 43.42 -19.53
C HIS A 4 -8.60 42.81 -18.79
N SER A 5 -8.42 43.21 -17.53
CA SER A 5 -7.60 42.51 -16.56
C SER A 5 -8.26 41.16 -16.27
N PHE A 6 -7.79 40.10 -16.93
CA PHE A 6 -8.23 38.74 -16.65
C PHE A 6 -7.60 38.32 -15.31
N SER A 7 -8.45 38.13 -14.29
CA SER A 7 -8.02 37.71 -12.96
C SER A 7 -7.58 36.24 -13.01
N LEU A 8 -6.28 36.01 -13.19
CA LEU A 8 -5.67 34.68 -13.21
C LEU A 8 -5.49 34.06 -11.81
N ASN A 9 -5.99 34.68 -10.75
CA ASN A 9 -5.79 34.21 -9.37
C ASN A 9 -6.88 33.25 -8.87
N GLY A 10 -7.84 32.83 -9.71
CA GLY A 10 -8.90 31.88 -9.31
C GLY A 10 -8.58 30.43 -9.70
N GLU A 11 -8.21 30.20 -10.96
CA GLU A 11 -8.07 28.86 -11.54
C GLU A 11 -6.83 28.11 -11.05
N VAL A 12 -5.73 28.83 -10.78
CA VAL A 12 -4.49 28.22 -10.28
C VAL A 12 -4.68 27.70 -8.86
N TRP A 13 -5.53 28.34 -8.06
CA TRP A 13 -5.85 27.88 -6.71
C TRP A 13 -6.75 26.66 -6.74
N THR A 14 -7.73 26.61 -7.66
CA THR A 14 -8.53 25.39 -7.87
C THR A 14 -7.66 24.24 -8.37
N ALA A 15 -6.73 24.49 -9.29
CA ALA A 15 -5.79 23.48 -9.79
C ALA A 15 -4.78 23.02 -8.71
N LEU A 16 -4.26 23.94 -7.88
CA LEU A 16 -3.44 23.60 -6.71
C LEU A 16 -4.23 22.88 -5.62
N GLN A 17 -5.52 23.18 -5.47
CA GLN A 17 -6.40 22.49 -4.53
C GLN A 17 -6.75 21.09 -5.04
N ILE A 18 -6.94 20.92 -6.36
CA ILE A 18 -7.07 19.61 -7.02
C ILE A 18 -5.75 18.80 -6.93
N LEU A 19 -4.59 19.43 -7.10
CA LEU A 19 -3.27 18.79 -6.91
C LEU A 19 -2.94 18.48 -5.44
N LYS A 20 -3.60 19.15 -4.49
CA LYS A 20 -3.52 18.86 -3.04
C LYS A 20 -4.60 17.88 -2.56
N MET A 21 -5.52 17.44 -3.41
CA MET A 21 -6.60 16.49 -3.09
C MET A 21 -6.23 15.03 -3.38
N SER A 22 -5.01 14.60 -3.06
CA SER A 22 -4.66 13.16 -3.04
C SER A 22 -3.65 12.82 -1.94
N ASP A 23 -3.78 13.47 -0.78
CA ASP A 23 -3.61 12.73 0.47
C ASP A 23 -4.97 12.13 0.77
N ASP A 24 -5.25 10.99 0.12
CA ASP A 24 -6.36 10.13 0.52
C ASP A 24 -6.29 9.93 2.03
N ALA A 25 -7.43 9.96 2.71
CA ALA A 25 -7.54 9.77 4.15
C ALA A 25 -7.01 8.38 4.55
N VAL A 26 -5.69 8.24 4.64
CA VAL A 26 -5.04 7.01 5.07
C VAL A 26 -5.31 6.88 6.56
N ASN A 27 -5.81 5.72 6.96
CA ASN A 27 -6.14 5.46 8.34
C ASN A 27 -4.90 5.65 9.23
N PRO A 28 -4.96 6.42 10.32
CA PRO A 28 -3.79 6.69 11.18
C PRO A 28 -3.22 5.42 11.83
N LYS A 29 -3.97 4.30 11.86
CA LYS A 29 -3.48 3.00 12.34
C LYS A 29 -2.54 2.30 11.35
N ALA A 30 -2.48 2.73 10.09
CA ALA A 30 -1.63 2.15 9.06
C ALA A 30 -0.21 2.73 9.14
N PHE A 31 0.60 2.18 10.05
CA PHE A 31 2.00 2.56 10.25
C PHE A 31 2.90 1.32 10.24
N PRO A 32 4.08 1.35 9.59
CA PRO A 32 4.65 2.44 8.80
C PRO A 32 4.07 2.49 7.37
N LEU A 33 3.77 3.69 6.87
CA LEU A 33 3.26 3.92 5.51
C LEU A 33 4.41 4.23 4.54
N ALA A 34 4.44 3.54 3.40
CA ALA A 34 5.44 3.78 2.36
C ALA A 34 5.18 5.09 1.58
N ASP A 35 6.25 5.83 1.34
CA ASP A 35 6.24 6.95 0.39
C ASP A 35 5.95 6.46 -1.04
N LYS A 36 5.59 7.39 -1.94
CA LYS A 36 5.28 7.05 -3.34
C LYS A 36 6.46 6.37 -4.06
N ALA A 37 7.69 6.81 -3.81
CA ALA A 37 8.90 6.21 -4.38
C ALA A 37 9.11 4.77 -3.86
N LEU A 38 9.02 4.59 -2.54
CA LEU A 38 9.18 3.29 -1.89
C LEU A 38 8.05 2.32 -2.28
N THR A 39 6.83 2.82 -2.41
CA THR A 39 5.67 2.04 -2.87
C THR A 39 5.94 1.44 -4.24
N LYS A 40 6.49 2.22 -5.18
CA LYS A 40 6.83 1.71 -6.51
C LYS A 40 7.84 0.56 -6.44
N THR A 41 8.91 0.73 -5.66
CA THR A 41 9.92 -0.32 -5.49
C THR A 41 9.36 -1.58 -4.83
N ILE A 42 8.45 -1.44 -3.86
CA ILE A 42 7.77 -2.58 -3.20
C ILE A 42 6.89 -3.33 -4.19
N VAL A 43 6.10 -2.61 -4.98
CA VAL A 43 5.18 -3.18 -5.98
C VAL A 43 5.97 -3.92 -7.07
N ASP A 44 7.10 -3.35 -7.53
CA ASP A 44 7.99 -4.00 -8.49
C ASP A 44 8.62 -5.28 -7.90
N LEU A 45 9.03 -5.27 -6.63
CA LEU A 45 9.54 -6.45 -5.92
C LEU A 45 8.47 -7.53 -5.78
N VAL A 46 7.25 -7.18 -5.36
CA VAL A 46 6.12 -8.11 -5.26
C VAL A 46 5.85 -8.78 -6.61
N GLN A 47 5.89 -8.01 -7.70
CA GLN A 47 5.68 -8.54 -9.05
C GLN A 47 6.77 -9.54 -9.45
N GLN A 48 8.03 -9.30 -9.06
CA GLN A 48 9.12 -10.26 -9.25
C GLN A 48 8.89 -11.54 -8.42
N ALA A 49 8.53 -11.40 -7.15
CA ALA A 49 8.25 -12.54 -6.27
C ALA A 49 7.10 -13.43 -6.79
N VAL A 50 6.10 -12.85 -7.46
CA VAL A 50 5.05 -13.62 -8.15
C VAL A 50 5.63 -14.49 -9.25
N ASN A 51 6.54 -13.96 -10.07
CA ASN A 51 7.16 -14.70 -11.18
C ASN A 51 8.01 -15.87 -10.66
N TYR A 52 8.66 -15.70 -9.51
CA TYR A 52 9.42 -16.75 -8.83
C TYR A 52 8.56 -17.69 -7.97
N LYS A 53 7.23 -17.51 -7.93
CA LYS A 53 6.29 -18.28 -7.09
C LYS A 53 6.60 -18.18 -5.58
N GLN A 54 7.25 -17.10 -5.17
CA GLN A 54 7.70 -16.77 -3.82
C GLN A 54 6.75 -15.78 -3.11
N LEU A 55 5.49 -15.72 -3.55
CA LEU A 55 4.48 -14.84 -2.96
C LEU A 55 3.29 -15.63 -2.42
N LYS A 56 2.91 -15.34 -1.17
CA LYS A 56 1.64 -15.75 -0.57
C LYS A 56 0.71 -14.54 -0.42
N LYS A 57 -0.56 -14.72 -0.75
CA LYS A 57 -1.53 -13.62 -0.90
C LYS A 57 -2.64 -13.77 0.15
N GLY A 58 -2.99 -12.67 0.80
CA GLY A 58 -4.05 -12.60 1.81
C GLY A 58 -3.55 -12.73 3.26
N ALA A 59 -4.38 -12.23 4.19
CA ALA A 59 -4.02 -12.12 5.60
C ALA A 59 -3.81 -13.48 6.28
N ASN A 60 -4.66 -14.46 5.98
CA ASN A 60 -4.53 -15.80 6.55
C ASN A 60 -3.25 -16.50 6.13
N GLU A 61 -2.84 -16.32 4.87
CA GLU A 61 -1.60 -16.92 4.37
C GLU A 61 -0.37 -16.19 4.93
N ALA A 62 -0.42 -14.86 5.07
CA ALA A 62 0.63 -14.10 5.76
C ALA A 62 0.81 -14.55 7.23
N THR A 63 -0.27 -14.78 7.97
CA THR A 63 -0.18 -15.33 9.34
C THR A 63 0.46 -16.71 9.35
N LYS A 64 0.14 -17.58 8.38
CA LYS A 64 0.75 -18.92 8.28
C LYS A 64 2.25 -18.87 8.00
N THR A 65 2.69 -18.01 7.07
CA THR A 65 4.11 -17.88 6.72
C THR A 65 4.92 -17.28 7.86
N LEU A 66 4.36 -16.31 8.60
CA LEU A 66 4.95 -15.76 9.83
C LEU A 66 5.11 -16.83 10.92
N ASN A 67 4.06 -17.61 11.19
CA ASN A 67 4.11 -18.66 12.21
C ASN A 67 5.09 -19.78 11.87
N ARG A 68 5.30 -20.06 10.57
CA ARG A 68 6.28 -21.03 10.07
C ARG A 68 7.71 -20.48 9.98
N GLY A 69 7.92 -19.18 10.20
CA GLY A 69 9.22 -18.54 10.03
C GLY A 69 9.72 -18.52 8.57
N GLN A 70 8.80 -18.52 7.60
CA GLN A 70 9.11 -18.49 6.16
C GLN A 70 8.92 -17.11 5.54
N ALA A 71 8.20 -16.21 6.23
CA ALA A 71 7.97 -14.85 5.77
C ALA A 71 9.24 -14.01 5.98
N GLU A 72 9.73 -13.40 4.91
CA GLU A 72 10.82 -12.43 5.00
C GLU A 72 10.33 -10.99 4.99
N PHE A 73 9.19 -10.74 4.35
CA PHE A 73 8.66 -9.40 4.20
C PHE A 73 7.14 -9.42 4.04
N ILE A 74 6.46 -8.52 4.76
CA ILE A 74 5.00 -8.38 4.73
C ILE A 74 4.60 -7.02 4.17
N VAL A 75 3.70 -7.03 3.18
CA VAL A 75 3.09 -5.81 2.64
C VAL A 75 1.60 -5.83 2.95
N MET A 76 1.08 -4.70 3.44
CA MET A 76 -0.32 -4.52 3.80
C MET A 76 -0.91 -3.30 3.09
N ALA A 77 -2.20 -3.33 2.82
CA ALA A 77 -2.91 -2.21 2.22
C ALA A 77 -3.56 -1.34 3.31
N ALA A 78 -3.37 -0.02 3.21
CA ALA A 78 -3.89 0.94 4.18
C ALA A 78 -5.37 1.32 3.95
N ASP A 79 -5.87 1.11 2.73
CA ASP A 79 -7.27 1.33 2.30
C ASP A 79 -8.16 0.08 2.48
N ALA A 80 -7.72 -0.88 3.31
CA ALA A 80 -8.52 -2.04 3.66
C ALA A 80 -9.73 -1.60 4.48
N GLU A 81 -10.91 -2.10 4.09
CA GLU A 81 -12.17 -1.86 4.79
C GLU A 81 -12.80 -3.22 5.12
N PRO A 82 -12.87 -3.62 6.39
CA PRO A 82 -12.31 -2.98 7.60
C PRO A 82 -10.79 -3.21 7.77
N LEU A 83 -10.08 -2.21 8.30
CA LEU A 83 -8.62 -2.30 8.54
C LEU A 83 -8.29 -3.28 9.68
N GLU A 84 -9.22 -3.51 10.58
CA GLU A 84 -9.12 -4.40 11.74
C GLU A 84 -8.71 -5.83 11.36
N ILE A 85 -8.98 -6.26 10.12
CA ILE A 85 -8.57 -7.57 9.59
C ILE A 85 -7.04 -7.70 9.48
N LEU A 86 -6.30 -6.59 9.43
CA LEU A 86 -4.84 -6.59 9.26
C LEU A 86 -4.08 -6.29 10.55
N LEU A 87 -4.74 -5.77 11.59
CA LEU A 87 -4.07 -5.25 12.79
C LEU A 87 -3.34 -6.34 13.62
N HIS A 88 -3.63 -7.62 13.41
CA HIS A 88 -2.87 -8.71 14.03
C HIS A 88 -1.52 -8.97 13.35
N LEU A 89 -1.33 -8.56 12.09
CA LEU A 89 -0.09 -8.80 11.36
C LEU A 89 1.10 -7.99 11.89
N PRO A 90 1.01 -6.66 12.14
CA PRO A 90 2.10 -5.89 12.73
C PRO A 90 2.64 -6.50 14.02
N LEU A 91 1.74 -6.88 14.94
CA LEU A 91 2.10 -7.52 16.21
C LEU A 91 2.91 -8.82 16.00
N LEU A 92 2.43 -9.68 15.10
CA LEU A 92 3.15 -10.92 14.77
C LEU A 92 4.49 -10.68 14.05
N CYS A 93 4.57 -9.62 13.24
CA CYS A 93 5.80 -9.24 12.55
C CYS A 93 6.86 -8.77 13.55
N GLU A 94 6.49 -8.01 14.58
CA GLU A 94 7.38 -7.58 15.65
C GLU A 94 7.88 -8.77 16.48
N ASP A 95 6.99 -9.68 16.89
CA ASP A 95 7.35 -10.90 17.64
C ASP A 95 8.34 -11.80 16.88
N LYS A 96 8.22 -11.86 15.54
CA LYS A 96 9.07 -12.68 14.67
C LYS A 96 10.24 -11.89 14.07
N ASN A 97 10.36 -10.59 14.37
CA ASN A 97 11.35 -9.69 13.80
C ASN A 97 11.37 -9.69 12.26
N VAL A 98 10.17 -9.69 11.64
CA VAL A 98 9.96 -9.66 10.19
C VAL A 98 9.57 -8.23 9.77
N PRO A 99 10.23 -7.63 8.77
CA PRO A 99 9.88 -6.29 8.31
C PRO A 99 8.48 -6.27 7.65
N TYR A 100 7.73 -5.21 7.95
CA TYR A 100 6.41 -4.97 7.39
C TYR A 100 6.23 -3.52 6.96
N VAL A 101 5.36 -3.30 5.98
CA VAL A 101 5.04 -1.95 5.49
C VAL A 101 3.63 -1.85 4.94
N PHE A 102 3.01 -0.68 5.07
CA PHE A 102 1.74 -0.36 4.45
C PHE A 102 1.93 0.37 3.11
N VAL A 103 1.17 -0.05 2.10
CA VAL A 103 0.99 0.64 0.83
C VAL A 103 -0.40 1.26 0.78
N ARG A 104 -0.56 2.38 0.06
CA ARG A 104 -1.82 3.15 0.08
C ARG A 104 -3.00 2.40 -0.52
N SER A 105 -2.80 1.59 -1.57
CA SER A 105 -3.90 0.99 -2.33
C SER A 105 -3.83 -0.53 -2.43
N LYS A 106 -4.92 -1.20 -2.02
CA LYS A 106 -5.15 -2.65 -2.20
C LYS A 106 -5.33 -3.06 -3.65
N GLU A 107 -5.78 -2.15 -4.51
CA GLU A 107 -5.93 -2.40 -5.94
C GLU A 107 -4.58 -2.51 -6.63
N VAL A 108 -3.68 -1.56 -6.35
CA VAL A 108 -2.31 -1.57 -6.89
C VAL A 108 -1.57 -2.83 -6.42
N LEU A 109 -1.72 -3.18 -5.14
CA LEU A 109 -1.14 -4.42 -4.59
C LEU A 109 -1.71 -5.67 -5.26
N GLY A 110 -3.02 -5.72 -5.51
CA GLY A 110 -3.67 -6.83 -6.22
C GLY A 110 -3.12 -7.02 -7.63
N ARG A 111 -2.95 -5.93 -8.39
CA ARG A 111 -2.35 -5.97 -9.73
C ARG A 111 -0.92 -6.51 -9.71
N ALA A 112 -0.07 -6.04 -8.78
CA ALA A 112 1.30 -6.55 -8.63
C ALA A 112 1.35 -8.01 -8.17
N CYS A 113 0.34 -8.46 -7.42
CA CYS A 113 0.18 -9.87 -7.08
C CYS A 113 -0.27 -10.73 -8.27
N GLY A 114 -0.51 -10.15 -9.46
CA GLY A 114 -1.01 -10.85 -10.65
C GLY A 114 -2.45 -11.31 -10.51
N VAL A 115 -3.28 -10.61 -9.73
CA VAL A 115 -4.70 -10.93 -9.54
C VAL A 115 -5.58 -9.73 -9.90
N SER A 116 -6.75 -10.00 -10.47
CA SER A 116 -7.75 -8.96 -10.80
C SER A 116 -8.51 -8.44 -9.59
N ARG A 117 -8.48 -9.18 -8.48
CA ARG A 117 -9.15 -8.83 -7.22
C ARG A 117 -8.22 -8.01 -6.33
N PRO A 118 -8.75 -7.06 -5.53
CA PRO A 118 -7.95 -6.33 -4.57
C PRO A 118 -7.31 -7.28 -3.55
N VAL A 119 -6.07 -6.99 -3.17
CA VAL A 119 -5.32 -7.76 -2.17
C VAL A 119 -4.99 -6.85 -1.01
N ILE A 120 -5.42 -7.25 0.18
CA ILE A 120 -5.21 -6.46 1.41
C ILE A 120 -3.85 -6.73 2.07
N SER A 121 -3.24 -7.89 1.81
CA SER A 121 -1.90 -8.20 2.28
C SER A 121 -1.23 -9.28 1.45
N CYS A 122 0.09 -9.27 1.44
CA CYS A 122 0.90 -10.34 0.87
C CYS A 122 2.17 -10.56 1.69
N SER A 123 2.67 -11.79 1.64
CA SER A 123 3.92 -12.21 2.25
C SER A 123 4.87 -12.67 1.15
N VAL A 124 6.07 -12.08 1.14
CA VAL A 124 7.20 -12.57 0.35
C VAL A 124 7.89 -13.64 1.18
N ILE A 125 8.13 -14.79 0.56
CA ILE A 125 8.81 -15.94 1.14
C ILE A 125 10.06 -16.26 0.32
N THR A 126 11.02 -16.92 0.93
CA THR A 126 12.18 -17.49 0.24
C THR A 126 11.91 -18.90 -0.26
#